data_AF-A0A1S2QD89-F1
#
_entry.id   AF-A0A1S2QD89-F1
#
_cell.length_a   1.000
_cell.length_b   1.000
_cell.length_c   1.000
_cell.angle_alpha   90.00
_cell.angle_beta   90.00
_cell.angle_gamma   90.00
#
_symmetry.space_group_name_H-M   'P 1'
#
loop_
_entity.id
_entity.type
_entity.pdbx_description
1 polymer ?
#
loop_
_entity_poly.entity_id
_entity_poly.type
_entity_poly.pdbx_seq_one_letter_code
_entity_poly.pdbx_strand_id
1 'polypeptide(L)' 'MKFIHLLAFIPFVGMLGGLFFVNKVEPYVLGLPFLVFWIVLWVILTSFIMAIIYKLDSNKGDI' A
#
# COMPACT_ATOMS: atom_id res chain seq x y z
N MET A 1 -11.12 -18.23 4.84
CA MET A 1 -10.65 -16.85 4.63
C MET A 1 -10.37 -16.65 3.15
N LYS A 2 -11.17 -15.83 2.44
CA LYS A 2 -10.94 -15.57 1.01
C LYS A 2 -9.53 -14.99 0.82
N PHE A 3 -8.78 -15.50 -0.15
CA PHE A 3 -7.40 -15.07 -0.47
C PHE A 3 -7.28 -13.55 -0.72
N ILE A 4 -8.40 -12.88 -1.04
CA ILE A 4 -8.53 -11.43 -1.22
C ILE A 4 -8.14 -10.64 0.04
N HIS A 5 -8.39 -11.17 1.25
CA HIS A 5 -7.95 -10.50 2.48
C HIS A 5 -6.43 -10.52 2.66
N LEU A 6 -5.72 -11.44 2.01
CA LEU A 6 -4.25 -11.44 1.99
C LEU A 6 -3.71 -10.18 1.28
N LEU A 7 -4.48 -9.62 0.34
CA LEU A 7 -4.15 -8.38 -0.35
C LEU A 7 -4.08 -7.18 0.62
N ALA A 8 -4.82 -7.22 1.72
CA ALA A 8 -4.77 -6.20 2.77
C ALA A 8 -3.48 -6.25 3.62
N PHE A 9 -2.71 -7.35 3.55
CA PHE A 9 -1.41 -7.46 4.21
C PHE A 9 -0.28 -6.78 3.43
N ILE A 10 -0.46 -6.57 2.12
CA ILE A 10 0.52 -5.92 1.24
C ILE A 10 0.96 -4.54 1.77
N PRO A 11 0.05 -3.61 2.12
CA PRO A 11 0.45 -2.30 2.62
C PRO A 11 1.21 -2.38 3.95
N PHE A 12 0.91 -3.36 4.80
CA PHE A 12 1.66 -3.58 6.05
C PHE A 12 3.11 -3.97 5.79
N VAL A 13 3.33 -4.92 4.87
CA VAL A 13 4.69 -5.35 4.49
C VAL A 13 5.42 -4.23 3.75
N GLY A 14 4.73 -3.48 2.89
CA GLY A 14 5.28 -2.35 2.16
C GLY A 14 5.69 -1.18 3.04
N MET A 15 4.84 -0.80 4.01
CA MET A 15 5.13 0.24 4.98
C MET A 15 6.24 -0.18 5.93
N LEU A 16 6.12 -1.33 6.60
CA LEU A 16 7.06 -1.70 7.67
C LEU A 16 8.34 -2.32 7.14
N GLY A 17 8.23 -3.22 6.15
CA GLY A 17 9.39 -3.86 5.52
C GLY A 17 10.22 -2.87 4.68
N GLY A 18 9.55 -1.90 4.04
CA GLY A 18 10.22 -0.86 3.26
C GLY A 18 11.14 0.03 4.10
N LEU A 19 10.82 0.27 5.38
CA LEU A 19 11.59 1.17 6.25
C LEU A 19 13.07 0.81 6.34
N PHE A 20 13.42 -0.49 6.39
CA PHE A 20 14.82 -0.90 6.45
C PHE A 20 15.63 -0.49 5.21
N PHE A 21 14.98 -0.38 4.06
CA PHE A 21 15.61 -0.02 2.78
C PHE A 21 15.50 1.47 2.47
N VAL A 22 14.38 2.09 2.85
CA VAL A 22 14.04 3.47 2.49
C VAL A 22 14.37 4.50 3.57
N ASN A 23 14.89 4.07 4.73
CA ASN A 23 15.36 4.95 5.80
C ASN A 23 16.69 5.63 5.44
N LYS A 24 16.65 6.43 4.37
CA LYS A 24 17.72 7.32 3.93
C LYS A 24 17.12 8.69 3.65
N VAL A 25 17.87 9.73 3.99
CA VAL A 25 17.46 11.13 3.76
C VAL A 25 17.53 11.47 2.27
N GLU A 26 18.54 10.94 1.58
CA GLU A 26 18.71 11.06 0.13
C GLU A 26 18.44 9.73 -0.56
N PRO A 27 17.82 9.73 -1.75
CA PRO A 27 17.49 10.90 -2.59
C PRO A 27 16.23 11.65 -2.16
N TYR A 28 16.05 12.88 -2.66
CA TYR A 28 14.79 13.59 -2.56
C TYR A 28 13.91 13.29 -3.78
N VAL A 29 12.63 13.03 -3.56
CA VAL A 29 11.65 12.78 -4.62
C VAL A 29 10.53 13.79 -4.47
N LEU A 30 10.26 14.56 -5.54
CA LEU A 30 9.27 15.65 -5.53
C LEU A 30 9.50 16.70 -4.42
N GLY A 31 10.76 16.92 -4.02
CA GLY A 31 11.11 17.82 -2.92
C GLY A 31 10.94 17.24 -1.51
N LEU A 32 10.53 15.97 -1.40
CA LEU A 32 10.40 15.26 -0.12
C LEU A 32 11.59 14.32 0.10
N PRO A 33 12.05 14.12 1.35
CA PRO A 33 12.94 13.01 1.67
C PRO A 33 12.32 11.69 1.23
N PHE A 34 13.14 10.75 0.75
CA PHE A 34 12.66 9.48 0.19
C PHE A 34 11.69 8.73 1.12
N LEU A 35 12.00 8.71 2.42
CA LEU A 35 11.16 8.11 3.45
C LEU A 35 9.73 8.70 3.47
N VAL A 36 9.61 10.02 3.40
CA VAL A 36 8.32 10.71 3.42
C VAL A 36 7.55 10.43 2.13
N PHE A 37 8.22 10.50 0.99
CA PHE A 37 7.64 10.13 -0.30
C PHE A 37 7.11 8.69 -0.29
N TRP A 38 7.89 7.75 0.27
CA TRP A 38 7.52 6.35 0.39
C TRP A 38 6.25 6.15 1.22
N ILE A 39 6.14 6.82 2.38
CA ILE A 39 4.94 6.75 3.22
C ILE A 39 3.71 7.25 2.46
N VAL A 40 3.82 8.41 1.79
CA VAL A 40 2.72 9.00 1.01
C VAL A 40 2.29 8.07 -0.13
N LEU A 41 3.26 7.49 -0.85
CA LEU A 41 3.01 6.51 -1.91
C LEU A 41 2.20 5.32 -1.36
N TRP A 42 2.57 4.77 -0.20
CA TRP A 42 1.85 3.65 0.41
C TRP A 42 0.45 4.00 0.91
N VAL A 43 0.22 5.22 1.38
CA VAL A 43 -1.13 5.70 1.71
C VAL A 43 -2.04 5.67 0.48
N ILE A 44 -1.55 6.19 -0.64
CA ILE A 44 -2.30 6.20 -1.91
C ILE A 44 -2.54 4.76 -2.39
N LEU A 45 -1.50 3.92 -2.41
CA LEU A 45 -1.61 2.51 -2.82
C LEU A 45 -2.60 1.73 -1.94
N THR A 46 -2.66 2.00 -0.64
CA THR A 46 -3.61 1.34 0.26
C THR A 46 -5.05 1.65 -0.15
N SER A 47 -5.35 2.91 -0.51
CA SER A 47 -6.67 3.28 -1.02
C SER A 47 -7.02 2.52 -2.31
N PHE A 48 -6.07 2.39 -3.24
CA PHE A 48 -6.24 1.59 -4.45
C PHE A 48 -6.46 0.10 -4.15
N ILE A 49 -5.69 -0.48 -3.23
CA ILE A 49 -5.84 -1.88 -2.82
C ILE A 49 -7.24 -2.12 -2.24
N MET A 50 -7.73 -1.21 -1.38
CA MET A 50 -9.08 -1.31 -0.83
C MET A 50 -10.16 -1.16 -1.91
N ALA A 51 -9.98 -0.28 -2.88
CA ALA A 51 -10.89 -0.16 -4.02
C ALA A 51 -10.92 -1.45 -4.87
N ILE A 52 -9.77 -2.09 -5.10
CA ILE A 52 -9.67 -3.38 -5.79
C ILE A 52 -10.36 -4.47 -4.98
N ILE A 53 -10.11 -4.55 -3.67
CA ILE A 53 -10.78 -5.50 -2.78
C ILE A 53 -12.29 -5.32 -2.84
N TYR A 54 -12.78 -4.09 -2.75
CA TYR A 54 -14.21 -3.77 -2.83
C TYR A 54 -14.81 -4.22 -4.17
N LYS A 55 -14.16 -3.90 -5.28
CA LYS A 55 -14.63 -4.31 -6.62
C LYS A 55 -14.66 -5.83 -6.80
N LEU A 56 -13.65 -6.53 -6.28
CA LEU A 56 -13.54 -7.99 -6.36
C LEU A 56 -14.52 -8.72 -5.43
N ASP A 57 -14.83 -8.14 -4.27
CA ASP A 57 -15.81 -8.72 -3.34
C ASP A 57 -17.25 -8.38 -3.74
N SER A 58 -17.51 -7.18 -4.30
CA SER A 58 -18.81 -6.82 -4.87
C SER A 58 -19.23 -7.77 -6.00
N ASN A 59 -18.28 -8.26 -6.82
CA ASN A 59 -18.57 -9.23 -7.88
C ASN A 59 -18.98 -10.63 -7.36
N LYS A 60 -18.86 -10.87 -6.04
CA LYS A 60 -19.29 -12.11 -5.38
C LYS A 60 -20.61 -11.97 -4.62
N GLY A 61 -21.22 -10.79 -4.63
CA GLY A 61 -22.41 -10.46 -3.84
C GLY A 61 -23.74 -10.40 -4.61
N ASP A 62 -23.76 -10.73 -5.90
CA ASP A 62 -24.97 -10.62 -6.73
C ASP A 62 -25.77 -11.94 -6.80
N ILE A 63 -26.09 -12.54 -5.64
CA ILE A 63 -27.05 -13.66 -5.53
C ILE A 63 -28.36 -13.15 -4.94
#